data_AF-A0A6J2WM02-F1
#
_entry.id   AF-A0A6J2WM02-F1
#
_cell.length_a   1.000
_cell.length_b   1.000
_cell.length_c   1.000
_cell.angle_alpha   90.00
_cell.angle_beta   90.00
_cell.angle_gamma   90.00
#
_symmetry.space_group_name_H-M   'P 1'
#
loop_
_entity.id
_entity.type
_entity.pdbx_description
1 polymer ?
#
loop_
_entity_poly.entity_id
_entity_poly.type
_entity_poly.pdbx_seq_one_letter_code
_entity_poly.pdbx_strand_id
1 'polypeptide(L)'
;MMSRTPDARARDNLTRQIQESVNNVEKHFGELCQLFAAYVRKTARLRDKADVLVREVSLYADTETPNLKNGLKLFADQLAKVQDYRQAEVERLEAKVIEPLKSYGGVVKQKREDLKNTQSARNREAKQMQQLERMRQRNPSDRQIISQAESELQRATMDATRTTRQLEETIDEFERQKIRDIKKIFGEFVTVEMTFHAKALEVYTTAYQHIQNVDEEGDLEVFRSTLHPPDYQSRLEIVRANSKTSLNRTGTSMSKSGTLQQQRTPSRQREEEVEDDDDEEEDEDEEEEDDLEEVTDDEN
;
A
#
# COMPACT_ATOMS: atom_id res chain seq x y z
N MET A 1 24.09 -24.92 -49.17
CA MET A 1 23.74 -23.80 -48.27
C MET A 1 23.05 -22.72 -49.09
N MET A 2 21.72 -22.72 -49.18
CA MET A 2 21.01 -21.73 -50.00
C MET A 2 20.57 -20.56 -49.13
N SER A 3 21.00 -19.37 -49.55
CA SER A 3 20.65 -18.10 -48.95
C SER A 3 19.13 -17.93 -48.95
N ARG A 4 18.51 -17.90 -47.77
CA ARG A 4 17.19 -17.27 -47.60
C ARG A 4 17.20 -15.94 -48.37
N THR A 5 16.13 -15.62 -49.10
CA THR A 5 16.02 -14.33 -49.78
C THR A 5 16.25 -13.20 -48.76
N PRO A 6 16.90 -12.08 -49.13
CA PRO A 6 17.20 -10.98 -48.20
C PRO A 6 15.97 -10.52 -47.41
N ASP A 7 14.81 -10.54 -48.07
CA ASP A 7 13.50 -10.22 -47.53
C ASP A 7 13.03 -11.21 -46.44
N ALA A 8 13.23 -12.52 -46.63
CA ALA A 8 12.89 -13.52 -45.62
C ALA A 8 13.73 -13.38 -44.34
N ARG A 9 15.02 -13.03 -44.46
CA ARG A 9 15.90 -12.77 -43.31
C ARG A 9 15.52 -11.50 -42.55
N ALA A 10 15.16 -10.44 -43.27
CA ALA A 10 14.71 -9.19 -42.65
C ALA A 10 13.44 -9.39 -41.81
N ARG A 11 12.47 -10.14 -42.35
CA ARG A 11 11.22 -10.48 -41.63
C ARG A 11 11.43 -11.38 -40.42
N ASP A 12 12.39 -12.32 -40.49
CA ASP A 12 12.80 -13.15 -39.34
C ASP A 12 13.39 -12.31 -38.21
N ASN A 13 14.26 -11.35 -38.56
CA ASN A 13 14.85 -10.44 -37.58
C ASN A 13 13.78 -9.56 -36.91
N LEU A 14 12.82 -9.04 -37.68
CA LEU A 14 11.70 -8.26 -37.15
C LEU A 14 10.85 -9.09 -36.17
N THR A 15 10.47 -10.31 -36.54
CA THR A 15 9.66 -11.18 -35.66
C THR A 15 10.39 -11.47 -34.35
N ARG A 16 11.71 -11.68 -34.41
CA ARG A 16 12.54 -11.88 -33.21
C ARG A 16 12.59 -10.64 -32.32
N GLN A 17 12.77 -9.45 -32.91
CA GLN A 17 12.76 -8.19 -32.16
C GLN A 17 11.41 -7.95 -31.47
N ILE A 18 10.30 -8.25 -32.15
CA ILE A 18 8.96 -8.14 -31.56
C ILE A 18 8.81 -9.11 -30.39
N GLN A 19 9.24 -10.37 -30.56
CA GLN A 19 9.19 -11.37 -29.49
C GLN A 19 10.01 -10.94 -28.26
N GLU A 20 11.19 -10.37 -28.48
CA GLU A 20 12.07 -9.84 -27.43
C GLU A 20 11.40 -8.66 -26.70
N SER A 21 10.81 -7.72 -27.43
CA SER A 21 10.06 -6.61 -26.82
C SER A 21 8.92 -7.11 -25.92
N VAL A 22 8.11 -8.06 -26.40
CA VAL A 22 7.00 -8.64 -25.63
C VAL A 22 7.51 -9.35 -24.36
N ASN A 23 8.61 -10.10 -24.46
CA ASN A 23 9.21 -10.78 -23.31
C ASN A 23 9.77 -9.78 -22.28
N ASN A 24 10.42 -8.72 -22.74
CA ASN A 24 10.95 -7.68 -21.86
C ASN A 24 9.83 -6.96 -21.11
N VAL A 25 8.70 -6.68 -21.78
CA VAL A 25 7.52 -6.11 -21.13
C VAL A 25 6.96 -7.07 -20.09
N GLU A 26 6.78 -8.35 -20.42
CA GLU A 26 6.27 -9.33 -19.46
C GLU A 26 7.13 -9.40 -18.20
N LYS A 27 8.45 -9.53 -18.38
CA LYS A 27 9.41 -9.63 -17.28
C LYS A 27 9.35 -8.39 -16.41
N HIS A 28 9.64 -7.23 -16.98
CA HIS A 28 9.82 -6.03 -16.18
C HIS A 28 8.51 -5.47 -15.63
N PHE A 29 7.39 -5.58 -16.35
CA PHE A 29 6.11 -5.13 -15.78
C PHE A 29 5.62 -6.11 -14.70
N GLY A 30 5.93 -7.40 -14.83
CA GLY A 30 5.70 -8.38 -13.77
C GLY A 30 6.49 -8.06 -12.51
N GLU A 31 7.80 -7.85 -12.65
CA GLU A 31 8.71 -7.46 -11.55
C GLU A 31 8.25 -6.15 -10.90
N LEU A 32 7.98 -5.10 -11.70
CA LEU A 32 7.47 -3.82 -11.19
C LEU A 32 6.15 -3.99 -10.46
N CYS A 33 5.21 -4.80 -10.98
CA CYS A 33 3.93 -5.05 -10.32
C CYS A 33 4.12 -5.67 -8.93
N GLN A 34 5.02 -6.64 -8.81
CA GLN A 34 5.33 -7.29 -7.53
C GLN A 34 6.02 -6.33 -6.55
N LEU A 35 6.99 -5.56 -7.04
CA LEU A 35 7.70 -4.56 -6.22
C LEU A 35 6.75 -3.47 -5.71
N PHE A 36 5.89 -2.91 -6.57
CA PHE A 36 4.90 -1.93 -6.12
C PHE A 36 3.87 -2.53 -5.17
N ALA A 37 3.45 -3.78 -5.36
CA ALA A 37 2.57 -4.46 -4.41
C ALA A 37 3.24 -4.68 -3.05
N ALA A 38 4.53 -5.02 -3.01
CA ALA A 38 5.30 -5.10 -1.77
C ALA A 38 5.45 -3.73 -1.11
N TYR A 39 5.79 -2.70 -1.90
CA TYR A 39 5.89 -1.32 -1.45
C TYR A 39 4.60 -0.86 -0.75
N VAL A 40 3.45 -1.02 -1.40
CA VAL A 40 2.14 -0.63 -0.86
C VAL A 40 1.80 -1.40 0.41
N ARG A 41 2.08 -2.72 0.47
CA ARG A 41 1.89 -3.50 1.70
C ARG A 41 2.76 -2.99 2.85
N LYS A 42 4.02 -2.63 2.59
CA LYS A 42 4.90 -2.02 3.60
C LYS A 42 4.36 -0.66 4.07
N THR A 43 3.82 0.16 3.17
CA THR A 43 3.15 1.43 3.52
C THR A 43 1.91 1.21 4.40
N ALA A 44 1.09 0.20 4.09
CA ALA A 44 -0.06 -0.17 4.93
C ALA A 44 0.37 -0.65 6.33
N ARG A 45 1.41 -1.49 6.42
CA ARG A 45 1.97 -1.92 7.72
C ARG A 45 2.50 -0.74 8.55
N LEU A 46 3.11 0.26 7.91
CA LEU A 46 3.54 1.49 8.58
C LEU A 46 2.33 2.26 9.17
N ARG A 47 1.21 2.32 8.43
CA ARG A 47 -0.05 2.89 8.93
C ARG A 47 -0.52 2.15 10.18
N ASP A 48 -0.59 0.82 10.12
CA ASP A 48 -1.04 -0.01 11.24
C ASP A 48 -0.18 0.20 12.50
N LYS A 49 1.14 0.27 12.32
CA LYS A 49 2.04 0.54 13.45
C LYS A 49 1.87 1.96 14.00
N ALA A 50 1.61 2.94 13.15
CA ALA A 50 1.32 4.30 13.58
C ALA A 50 0.00 4.38 14.35
N ASP A 51 -1.02 3.59 14.00
CA ASP A 51 -2.27 3.52 14.78
C ASP A 51 -2.04 2.97 16.20
N VAL A 52 -1.12 2.02 16.36
CA VAL A 52 -0.68 1.55 17.69
C VAL A 52 -0.04 2.70 18.47
N LEU A 53 0.85 3.48 17.84
CA LEU A 53 1.49 4.64 18.48
C LEU A 53 0.47 5.69 18.91
N VAL A 54 -0.53 5.99 18.07
CA VAL A 54 -1.61 6.92 18.39
C VAL A 54 -2.36 6.48 19.66
N ARG A 55 -2.67 5.19 19.76
CA ARG A 55 -3.35 4.63 20.94
C ARG A 55 -2.49 4.75 22.20
N GLU A 56 -1.22 4.37 22.12
CA GLU A 56 -0.31 4.43 23.28
C GLU A 56 -0.10 5.87 23.77
N VAL A 57 0.14 6.82 22.86
CA VAL A 57 0.25 8.25 23.22
C VAL A 57 -1.04 8.75 23.86
N SER A 58 -2.19 8.31 23.34
CA SER A 58 -3.48 8.67 23.93
C SER A 58 -3.67 8.09 25.33
N LEU A 59 -3.26 6.85 25.59
CA LEU A 59 -3.33 6.23 26.91
C LEU A 59 -2.43 6.95 27.91
N TYR A 60 -1.18 7.21 27.53
CA TYR A 60 -0.24 7.95 28.38
C TYR A 60 -0.72 9.37 28.67
N ALA A 61 -1.32 10.05 27.68
CA ALA A 61 -1.90 11.37 27.90
C ALA A 61 -2.94 11.38 29.03
N ASP A 62 -3.67 10.29 29.25
CA ASP A 62 -4.67 10.22 30.32
C ASP A 62 -4.07 10.17 31.73
N THR A 63 -2.80 9.84 31.88
CA THR A 63 -2.07 9.81 33.16
C THR A 63 -1.39 11.14 33.50
N GLU A 64 -1.34 12.07 32.55
CA GLU A 64 -0.58 13.32 32.67
C GLU A 64 -1.40 14.51 33.19
N THR A 65 -0.67 15.56 33.55
CA THR A 65 -1.22 16.85 33.98
C THR A 65 -2.08 17.51 32.89
N PRO A 66 -3.04 18.39 33.24
CA PRO A 66 -4.07 18.85 32.31
C PRO A 66 -3.55 19.44 30.99
N ASN A 67 -2.48 20.25 31.01
CA ASN A 67 -1.97 20.89 29.79
C ASN A 67 -1.21 19.88 28.92
N LEU A 68 -0.35 19.05 29.51
CA LEU A 68 0.38 17.98 28.82
C LEU A 68 -0.57 16.94 28.25
N LYS A 69 -1.56 16.50 29.03
CA LYS A 69 -2.66 15.63 28.58
C LYS A 69 -3.32 16.19 27.32
N ASN A 70 -3.73 17.46 27.35
CA ASN A 70 -4.38 18.09 26.20
C ASN A 70 -3.44 18.17 24.98
N GLY A 71 -2.17 18.55 25.18
CA GLY A 71 -1.18 18.60 24.11
C GLY A 71 -0.94 17.24 23.44
N LEU A 72 -0.80 16.19 24.25
CA LEU A 72 -0.59 14.81 23.78
C LEU A 72 -1.83 14.26 23.04
N LYS A 73 -3.04 14.50 23.54
CA LYS A 73 -4.28 14.09 22.85
C LYS A 73 -4.41 14.78 21.49
N LEU A 74 -4.20 16.09 21.42
CA LEU A 74 -4.26 16.83 20.15
C LEU A 74 -3.17 16.40 19.17
N PHE A 75 -1.97 16.09 19.66
CA PHE A 75 -0.91 15.50 18.85
C PHE A 75 -1.32 14.13 18.30
N ALA A 76 -1.86 13.24 19.14
CA ALA A 76 -2.31 11.92 18.74
C ALA A 76 -3.42 12.01 17.67
N ASP A 77 -4.37 12.94 17.81
CA ASP A 77 -5.41 13.19 16.80
C ASP A 77 -4.82 13.61 15.44
N GLN A 78 -3.80 14.48 15.44
CA GLN A 78 -3.12 14.84 14.18
C GLN A 78 -2.36 13.65 13.59
N LEU A 79 -1.71 12.83 14.42
CA LEU A 79 -0.99 11.65 13.96
C LEU A 79 -1.93 10.59 13.35
N ALA A 80 -3.12 10.41 13.93
CA ALA A 80 -4.19 9.58 13.38
C ALA A 80 -4.64 10.10 12.01
N LYS A 81 -4.83 11.42 11.88
CA LYS A 81 -5.19 12.05 10.61
C LYS A 81 -4.14 11.83 9.51
N VAL A 82 -2.84 11.75 9.84
CA VAL A 82 -1.82 11.35 8.86
C VAL A 82 -2.06 9.94 8.34
N GLN A 83 -2.55 9.03 9.20
CA GLN A 83 -2.84 7.65 8.81
C GLN A 83 -4.05 7.54 7.88
N ASP A 84 -5.07 8.39 8.04
CA ASP A 84 -6.17 8.49 7.07
C ASP A 84 -5.66 8.86 5.66
N TYR A 85 -4.71 9.82 5.59
CA TYR A 85 -4.09 10.18 4.32
C TYR A 85 -3.21 9.07 3.76
N ARG A 86 -2.51 8.32 4.62
CA ARG A 86 -1.73 7.15 4.23
C ARG A 86 -2.61 6.01 3.71
N GLN A 87 -3.79 5.81 4.30
CA GLN A 87 -4.78 4.87 3.77
C GLN A 87 -5.22 5.26 2.37
N ALA A 88 -5.53 6.54 2.14
CA ALA A 88 -5.88 7.04 0.82
C ALA A 88 -4.72 6.94 -0.19
N GLU A 89 -3.47 7.06 0.25
CA GLU A 89 -2.28 6.79 -0.56
C GLU A 89 -2.22 5.33 -0.99
N VAL A 90 -2.32 4.38 -0.04
CA VAL A 90 -2.36 2.94 -0.30
C VAL A 90 -3.39 2.58 -1.37
N GLU A 91 -4.65 2.98 -1.17
CA GLU A 91 -5.74 2.69 -2.11
C GLU A 91 -5.48 3.27 -3.52
N ARG A 92 -4.90 4.47 -3.59
CA ARG A 92 -4.59 5.10 -4.87
C ARG A 92 -3.42 4.43 -5.58
N LEU A 93 -2.39 4.01 -4.86
CA LEU A 93 -1.27 3.27 -5.42
C LEU A 93 -1.74 1.91 -5.98
N GLU A 94 -2.61 1.20 -5.26
CA GLU A 94 -3.23 -0.03 -5.77
C GLU A 94 -3.99 0.21 -7.08
N ALA A 95 -4.90 1.18 -7.08
CA ALA A 95 -5.79 1.41 -8.21
C ALA A 95 -5.07 2.01 -9.44
N LYS A 96 -4.07 2.87 -9.24
CA LYS A 96 -3.48 3.68 -10.32
C LYS A 96 -2.11 3.20 -10.78
N VAL A 97 -1.43 2.36 -9.99
CA VAL A 97 -0.09 1.85 -10.31
C VAL A 97 -0.15 0.33 -10.47
N ILE A 98 -0.60 -0.38 -9.45
CA ILE A 98 -0.55 -1.85 -9.43
C ILE A 98 -1.54 -2.46 -10.43
N GLU A 99 -2.82 -2.08 -10.38
CA GLU A 99 -3.84 -2.66 -11.27
C GLU A 99 -3.54 -2.44 -12.77
N PRO A 100 -3.06 -1.27 -13.22
CA PRO A 100 -2.58 -1.10 -14.59
C PRO A 100 -1.42 -2.02 -14.96
N LEU A 101 -0.39 -2.15 -14.11
CA LEU A 101 0.74 -3.07 -14.35
C LEU A 101 0.27 -4.53 -14.43
N LYS A 102 -0.62 -4.94 -13.52
CA LYS A 102 -1.21 -6.28 -13.49
C LYS A 102 -2.01 -6.59 -14.74
N SER A 103 -2.75 -5.62 -15.28
CA SER A 103 -3.55 -5.79 -16.50
C SER A 103 -2.71 -6.14 -17.74
N TYR A 104 -1.42 -5.77 -17.76
CA TYR A 104 -0.51 -6.10 -18.86
C TYR A 104 -0.29 -7.61 -19.04
N GLY A 105 -0.52 -8.43 -18.01
CA GLY A 105 -0.47 -9.89 -18.15
C GLY A 105 -1.40 -10.41 -19.25
N GLY A 106 -2.60 -9.84 -19.37
CA GLY A 106 -3.54 -10.18 -20.45
C GLY A 106 -3.08 -9.68 -21.81
N VAL A 107 -2.54 -8.45 -21.86
CA VAL A 107 -2.05 -7.82 -23.09
C VAL A 107 -0.88 -8.62 -23.69
N VAL A 108 0.11 -8.96 -22.87
CA VAL A 108 1.28 -9.75 -23.27
C VAL A 108 0.86 -11.14 -23.74
N LYS A 109 -0.06 -11.80 -23.02
CA LYS A 109 -0.57 -13.12 -23.41
C LYS A 109 -1.19 -13.10 -24.80
N GLN A 110 -2.01 -12.09 -25.11
CA GLN A 110 -2.60 -11.93 -26.44
C GLN A 110 -1.52 -11.73 -27.51
N LYS A 111 -0.54 -10.85 -27.26
CA LYS A 111 0.54 -10.58 -28.23
C LYS A 111 1.40 -11.81 -28.51
N ARG A 112 1.65 -12.64 -27.50
CA ARG A 112 2.34 -13.92 -27.66
C ARG A 112 1.56 -14.89 -28.55
N GLU A 113 0.23 -14.91 -28.43
CA GLU A 113 -0.62 -15.74 -29.30
C GLU A 113 -0.56 -15.25 -30.76
N ASP A 114 -0.66 -13.94 -30.99
CA ASP A 114 -0.55 -13.34 -32.33
C ASP A 114 0.82 -13.66 -32.99
N LEU A 115 1.90 -13.58 -32.21
CA LEU A 115 3.25 -13.96 -32.63
C LEU A 115 3.34 -15.45 -32.99
N LYS A 116 2.80 -16.33 -32.15
CA LYS A 116 2.80 -17.79 -32.38
C LYS A 116 2.01 -18.15 -33.63
N ASN A 117 0.87 -17.50 -33.87
CA ASN A 117 0.04 -17.70 -35.04
C ASN A 117 0.79 -17.29 -36.31
N THR A 118 1.41 -16.10 -36.29
CA THR A 118 2.22 -15.60 -37.41
C THR A 118 3.41 -16.52 -37.70
N GLN A 119 4.14 -16.95 -36.67
CA GLN A 119 5.29 -17.86 -36.85
C GLN A 119 4.85 -19.23 -37.41
N SER A 120 3.68 -19.73 -37.01
CA SER A 120 3.12 -20.99 -37.50
C SER A 120 2.75 -20.91 -38.99
N ALA A 121 2.12 -19.83 -39.42
CA ALA A 121 1.80 -19.58 -40.83
C ALA A 121 3.07 -19.48 -41.69
N ARG A 122 4.09 -18.76 -41.21
CA ARG A 122 5.39 -18.64 -41.89
C ARG A 122 6.14 -19.97 -41.97
N ASN A 123 6.13 -20.76 -40.89
CA ASN A 123 6.74 -22.09 -40.89
C ASN A 123 6.03 -23.04 -41.89
N ARG A 124 4.72 -22.92 -42.05
CA ARG A 124 3.95 -23.68 -43.04
C ARG A 124 4.31 -23.28 -44.47
N GLU A 125 4.40 -21.99 -44.75
CA GLU A 125 4.85 -21.46 -46.04
C GLU A 125 6.26 -21.98 -46.40
N ALA A 126 7.22 -21.88 -45.47
CA ALA A 126 8.59 -22.35 -45.69
C ALA A 126 8.66 -23.86 -45.98
N LYS A 127 7.84 -24.67 -45.28
CA LYS A 127 7.76 -26.12 -45.54
C LYS A 127 7.18 -26.43 -46.91
N GLN A 128 6.10 -25.77 -47.30
CA GLN A 128 5.47 -25.92 -48.62
C GLN A 128 6.42 -25.50 -49.75
N MET A 129 7.20 -24.43 -49.55
CA MET A 129 8.21 -23.99 -50.51
C MET A 129 9.32 -25.04 -50.71
N GLN A 130 9.87 -25.57 -49.60
CA GLN A 130 10.88 -26.64 -49.67
C GLN A 130 10.32 -27.93 -50.30
N GLN A 131 9.06 -28.27 -50.03
CA GLN A 131 8.41 -29.44 -50.60
C GLN A 131 8.26 -29.30 -52.12
N LEU A 132 7.81 -28.13 -52.59
CA LEU A 132 7.67 -27.82 -54.01
C LEU A 132 9.02 -27.91 -54.75
N GLU A 133 10.09 -27.34 -54.18
CA GLU A 133 11.44 -27.43 -54.76
C GLU A 133 11.92 -28.88 -54.88
N ARG A 134 11.72 -29.70 -53.84
CA ARG A 134 12.09 -31.12 -53.87
C ARG A 134 11.31 -31.91 -54.92
N MET A 135 10.02 -31.62 -55.10
CA MET A 135 9.20 -32.28 -56.13
C MET A 135 9.67 -31.91 -57.53
N ARG A 136 9.94 -30.62 -57.79
CA ARG A 136 10.50 -30.14 -59.06
C ARG A 136 11.84 -30.80 -59.40
N GLN A 137 12.70 -31.04 -58.40
CA GLN A 137 13.99 -31.70 -58.60
C GLN A 137 13.88 -33.21 -58.83
N ARG A 138 12.97 -33.90 -58.14
CA ARG A 138 12.82 -35.35 -58.22
C ARG A 138 12.11 -35.83 -59.48
N ASN A 139 11.02 -35.16 -59.87
CA ASN A 139 10.19 -35.64 -60.97
C ASN A 139 9.58 -34.46 -61.77
N PRO A 140 10.39 -33.80 -62.62
CA PRO A 140 9.97 -32.58 -63.33
C PRO A 140 8.79 -32.77 -64.28
N SER A 141 8.57 -34.01 -64.74
CA SER A 141 7.53 -34.35 -65.70
C SER A 141 6.13 -34.46 -65.08
N ASP A 142 6.03 -34.57 -63.76
CA ASP A 142 4.76 -34.70 -63.04
C ASP A 142 4.09 -33.33 -62.82
N ARG A 143 3.65 -32.73 -63.94
CA ARG A 143 3.09 -31.38 -63.95
C ARG A 143 1.84 -31.24 -63.08
N GLN A 144 1.03 -32.29 -62.96
CA GLN A 144 -0.22 -32.23 -62.20
C GLN A 144 0.06 -32.09 -60.70
N ILE A 145 0.96 -32.91 -60.14
CA ILE A 145 1.32 -32.83 -58.72
C ILE A 145 2.06 -31.51 -58.42
N ILE A 146 2.95 -31.06 -59.31
CA ILE A 146 3.66 -29.78 -59.15
C ILE A 146 2.67 -28.62 -59.12
N SER A 147 1.68 -28.60 -60.03
CA SER A 147 0.66 -27.54 -60.07
C SER A 147 -0.22 -27.52 -58.82
N GLN A 148 -0.55 -28.68 -58.26
CA GLN A 148 -1.30 -28.75 -57.01
C GLN A 148 -0.50 -28.19 -55.83
N ALA A 149 0.78 -28.54 -55.72
CA ALA A 149 1.67 -28.02 -54.70
C ALA A 149 1.94 -26.50 -54.85
N GLU A 150 1.97 -25.97 -56.07
CA GLU A 150 2.03 -24.53 -56.32
C GLU A 150 0.80 -23.80 -55.76
N SER A 151 -0.39 -24.37 -55.94
CA SER A 151 -1.64 -23.82 -55.39
C SER A 151 -1.66 -23.85 -53.85
N GLU A 152 -1.16 -24.94 -53.24
CA GLU A 152 -1.01 -25.04 -51.79
C GLU A 152 0.00 -24.02 -51.22
N LEU A 153 1.15 -23.86 -51.89
CA LEU A 153 2.15 -22.85 -51.54
C LEU A 153 1.55 -21.44 -51.66
N GLN A 154 0.84 -21.13 -52.74
CA GLN A 154 0.20 -19.84 -52.92
C GLN A 154 -0.77 -19.53 -51.77
N ARG A 155 -1.58 -20.51 -51.35
CA ARG A 155 -2.48 -20.36 -50.20
C ARG A 155 -1.71 -20.11 -48.90
N ALA A 156 -0.62 -20.85 -48.66
CA ALA A 156 0.22 -20.67 -47.47
C ALA A 156 0.91 -19.30 -47.44
N THR A 157 1.40 -18.82 -48.59
CA THR A 157 2.00 -17.48 -48.74
C THR A 157 0.99 -16.37 -48.49
N MET A 158 -0.24 -16.50 -49.00
CA MET A 158 -1.32 -15.53 -48.73
C MET A 158 -1.65 -15.46 -47.24
N ASP A 159 -1.75 -16.60 -46.56
CA ASP A 159 -2.02 -16.67 -45.13
C ASP A 159 -0.89 -16.05 -44.30
N ALA A 160 0.37 -16.43 -44.57
CA ALA A 160 1.54 -15.87 -43.92
C ALA A 160 1.61 -14.34 -44.08
N THR A 161 1.41 -13.84 -45.31
CA THR A 161 1.40 -12.40 -45.60
C THR A 161 0.31 -11.67 -44.82
N ARG A 162 -0.90 -12.25 -44.76
CA ARG A 162 -2.02 -11.68 -43.99
C ARG A 162 -1.69 -11.59 -42.51
N THR A 163 -1.21 -12.68 -41.90
CA THR A 163 -0.90 -12.70 -40.46
C THR A 163 0.26 -11.79 -40.10
N THR A 164 1.28 -11.68 -40.97
CA THR A 164 2.41 -10.76 -40.75
C THR A 164 1.95 -9.31 -40.75
N ARG A 165 1.10 -8.91 -41.70
CA ARG A 165 0.58 -7.54 -41.74
C ARG A 165 -0.28 -7.22 -40.51
N GLN A 166 -1.12 -8.16 -40.08
CA GLN A 166 -1.90 -8.00 -38.85
C GLN A 166 -1.00 -7.86 -37.61
N LEU A 167 0.09 -8.64 -37.53
CA LEU A 167 1.06 -8.50 -36.46
C LEU A 167 1.75 -7.13 -36.48
N GLU A 168 2.15 -6.62 -37.65
CA GLU A 168 2.77 -5.30 -37.80
C GLU A 168 1.83 -4.16 -37.36
N GLU A 169 0.56 -4.19 -37.76
CA GLU A 169 -0.42 -3.18 -37.37
C GLU A 169 -0.69 -3.22 -35.85
N THR A 170 -0.76 -4.41 -35.29
CA THR A 170 -1.08 -4.57 -33.86
C THR A 170 0.12 -4.36 -32.94
N ILE A 171 1.36 -4.47 -33.44
CA ILE A 171 2.55 -4.21 -32.63
C ILE A 171 2.85 -2.72 -32.51
N ASP A 172 2.58 -1.93 -33.55
CA ASP A 172 2.72 -0.47 -33.49
C ASP A 172 1.81 0.12 -32.40
N GLU A 173 0.54 -0.30 -32.36
CA GLU A 173 -0.39 0.13 -31.31
C GLU A 173 0.03 -0.37 -29.92
N PHE A 174 0.61 -1.57 -29.82
CA PHE A 174 1.13 -2.08 -28.55
C PHE A 174 2.28 -1.23 -28.01
N GLU A 175 3.26 -0.90 -28.85
CA GLU A 175 4.40 -0.06 -28.49
C GLU A 175 3.94 1.35 -28.10
N ARG A 176 2.99 1.90 -28.85
CA ARG A 176 2.39 3.20 -28.56
C ARG A 176 1.64 3.22 -27.23
N GLN A 177 0.84 2.19 -26.96
CA GLN A 177 0.10 2.03 -25.72
C GLN A 177 1.04 1.88 -24.53
N LYS A 178 2.08 1.04 -24.66
CA LYS A 178 3.16 0.88 -23.66
C LYS A 178 3.77 2.21 -23.23
N ILE A 179 4.16 3.06 -24.19
CA ILE A 179 4.77 4.37 -23.86
C ILE A 179 3.79 5.25 -23.08
N ARG A 180 2.52 5.27 -23.48
CA ARG A 180 1.49 6.08 -22.81
C ARG A 180 1.22 5.59 -21.40
N ASP A 181 1.13 4.27 -21.22
CA ASP A 181 0.83 3.68 -19.94
C ASP A 181 1.99 3.81 -18.96
N ILE A 182 3.24 3.66 -19.42
CA ILE A 182 4.42 3.96 -18.59
C ILE A 182 4.34 5.41 -18.08
N LYS A 183 4.14 6.38 -18.98
CA LYS A 183 4.03 7.79 -18.58
C LYS A 183 2.91 8.03 -17.57
N LYS A 184 1.77 7.35 -17.76
CA LYS A 184 0.62 7.47 -16.88
C LYS A 184 0.88 6.84 -15.51
N ILE A 185 1.33 5.58 -15.47
CA ILE A 185 1.59 4.81 -14.25
C ILE A 185 2.60 5.53 -13.37
N PHE A 186 3.77 5.86 -13.92
CA PHE A 186 4.82 6.55 -13.14
C PHE A 186 4.43 7.99 -12.81
N GLY A 187 3.70 8.68 -13.68
CA GLY A 187 3.17 10.02 -13.38
C GLY A 187 2.15 10.01 -12.24
N GLU A 188 1.26 9.02 -12.20
CA GLU A 188 0.29 8.83 -11.12
C GLU A 188 0.99 8.44 -9.82
N PHE A 189 1.99 7.54 -9.85
CA PHE A 189 2.81 7.22 -8.68
C PHE A 189 3.39 8.49 -8.03
N VAL A 190 4.13 9.28 -8.80
CA VAL A 190 4.73 10.53 -8.31
C VAL A 190 3.66 11.50 -7.78
N THR A 191 2.54 11.62 -8.46
CA THR A 191 1.46 12.54 -8.05
C THR A 191 0.80 12.10 -6.74
N VAL A 192 0.62 10.79 -6.54
CA VAL A 192 0.04 10.23 -5.31
C VAL A 192 0.99 10.49 -4.12
N GLU A 193 2.27 10.15 -4.25
CA GLU A 193 3.30 10.40 -3.23
C GLU A 193 3.40 11.90 -2.89
N MET A 194 3.46 12.77 -3.90
CA MET A 194 3.50 14.23 -3.69
C MET A 194 2.27 14.73 -2.90
N THR A 195 1.09 14.19 -3.22
CA THR A 195 -0.16 14.57 -2.54
C THR A 195 -0.13 14.15 -1.08
N PHE A 196 0.29 12.91 -0.80
CA PHE A 196 0.43 12.40 0.56
C PHE A 196 1.44 13.24 1.34
N HIS A 197 2.66 13.43 0.82
CA HIS A 197 3.71 14.18 1.51
C HIS A 197 3.33 15.63 1.79
N ALA A 198 2.64 16.31 0.85
CA ALA A 198 2.16 17.67 1.08
C ALA A 198 1.16 17.73 2.26
N LYS A 199 0.24 16.75 2.34
CA LYS A 199 -0.72 16.65 3.44
C LYS A 199 -0.08 16.23 4.76
N ALA A 200 0.86 15.30 4.72
CA ALA A 200 1.63 14.89 5.88
C ALA A 200 2.39 16.08 6.47
N LEU A 201 3.08 16.88 5.64
CA LEU A 201 3.80 18.07 6.09
C LEU A 201 2.88 19.09 6.77
N GLU A 202 1.73 19.38 6.16
CA GLU A 202 0.71 20.28 6.72
C GLU A 202 0.28 19.80 8.12
N VAL A 203 -0.09 18.52 8.24
CA VAL A 203 -0.61 17.94 9.49
C VAL A 203 0.48 17.80 10.55
N TYR A 204 1.68 17.36 10.19
CA TYR A 204 2.81 17.26 11.11
C TYR A 204 3.23 18.62 11.65
N THR A 205 3.12 19.69 10.86
CA THR A 205 3.37 21.06 11.33
C THR A 205 2.39 21.43 12.44
N THR A 206 1.11 21.09 12.29
CA THR A 206 0.10 21.30 13.34
C THR A 206 0.37 20.41 14.56
N ALA A 207 0.71 19.14 14.36
CA ALA A 207 1.06 18.21 15.44
C ALA A 207 2.23 18.75 16.29
N TYR A 208 3.28 19.26 15.62
CA TYR A 208 4.43 19.88 16.26
C TYR A 208 4.02 21.09 17.12
N GLN A 209 3.15 21.95 16.59
CA GLN A 209 2.64 23.11 17.34
C GLN A 209 1.85 22.70 18.59
N HIS A 210 1.08 21.61 18.56
CA HIS A 210 0.37 21.13 19.76
C HIS A 210 1.33 20.74 20.90
N ILE A 211 2.46 20.11 20.58
CA ILE A 211 3.47 19.76 21.57
C ILE A 211 4.25 20.99 22.06
N GLN A 212 4.67 21.87 21.15
CA GLN A 212 5.48 23.04 21.52
C GLN A 212 4.72 24.10 22.33
N ASN A 213 3.38 24.11 22.24
CA ASN A 213 2.55 25.08 22.95
C ASN A 213 1.96 24.52 24.25
N VAL A 214 2.46 23.39 24.76
CA VAL A 214 2.07 22.89 26.09
C VAL A 214 2.51 23.90 27.16
N ASP A 215 1.60 24.28 28.05
CA ASP A 215 1.89 25.16 29.18
C ASP A 215 2.57 24.39 30.31
N GLU A 216 3.90 24.37 30.27
CA GLU A 216 4.74 23.71 31.26
C GLU A 216 4.56 24.31 32.67
N GLU A 217 4.49 25.63 32.80
CA GLU A 217 4.43 26.27 34.12
C GLU A 217 3.09 26.00 34.81
N GLY A 218 1.99 26.04 34.06
CA GLY A 218 0.67 25.67 34.57
C GLY A 218 0.63 24.23 35.10
N ASP A 219 1.28 23.29 34.41
CA ASP A 219 1.36 21.90 34.87
C ASP A 219 2.30 21.74 36.08
N LEU A 220 3.42 22.47 36.13
CA LEU A 220 4.30 22.49 37.29
C LEU A 220 3.61 23.08 38.53
N GLU A 221 2.75 24.08 38.38
CA GLU A 221 1.93 24.61 39.48
C GLU A 221 0.96 23.54 40.03
N VAL A 222 0.29 22.79 39.16
CA VAL A 222 -0.56 21.65 39.55
C VAL A 222 0.25 20.61 40.32
N PHE A 223 1.44 20.26 39.83
CA PHE A 223 2.32 19.33 40.50
C PHE A 223 2.81 19.83 41.87
N ARG A 224 3.27 21.09 41.96
CA ARG A 224 3.70 21.72 43.22
C ARG A 224 2.58 21.76 44.26
N SER A 225 1.34 22.03 43.83
CA SER A 225 0.16 22.01 44.72
C SER A 225 -0.14 20.61 45.28
N THR A 226 0.25 19.56 44.56
CA THR A 226 0.12 18.16 45.00
C THR A 226 1.24 17.79 45.99
N LEU A 227 2.46 18.31 45.81
CA LEU A 227 3.58 18.12 46.73
C LEU A 227 3.42 18.87 48.05
N HIS A 228 2.74 20.02 48.03
CA HIS A 228 2.39 20.80 49.20
C HIS A 228 0.87 20.93 49.31
N PRO A 229 0.15 19.84 49.67
CA PRO A 229 -1.26 19.94 49.96
C PRO A 229 -1.46 21.02 51.03
N PRO A 230 -2.49 21.89 50.91
CA PRO A 230 -2.71 22.96 51.88
C PRO A 230 -2.68 22.36 53.29
N ASP A 231 -1.68 22.80 54.05
CA ASP A 231 -1.20 22.11 55.25
C ASP A 231 -2.34 21.73 56.20
N TYR A 232 -2.16 20.59 56.88
CA TYR A 232 -2.87 20.19 58.09
C TYR A 232 -3.02 21.32 59.15
N GLN A 233 -2.23 22.39 59.02
CA GLN A 233 -2.34 23.65 59.77
C GLN A 233 -3.67 24.37 59.55
N SER A 234 -4.27 24.34 58.35
CA SER A 234 -5.61 24.90 58.11
C SER A 234 -6.68 24.09 58.87
N ARG A 235 -6.55 22.76 58.92
CA ARG A 235 -7.41 21.90 59.76
C ARG A 235 -7.23 22.18 61.25
N LEU A 236 -6.00 22.38 61.73
CA LEU A 236 -5.74 22.74 63.13
C LEU A 236 -6.23 24.15 63.46
N GLU A 237 -6.15 25.12 62.55
CA GLU A 237 -6.71 26.46 62.76
C GLU A 237 -8.24 26.45 62.75
N ILE A 238 -8.88 25.68 61.88
CA ILE A 238 -10.34 25.48 61.88
C ILE A 238 -10.79 24.79 63.18
N VAL A 239 -10.07 23.75 63.64
CA VAL A 239 -10.37 23.08 64.92
C VAL A 239 -10.09 24.00 66.12
N ARG A 240 -9.03 24.82 66.08
CA ARG A 240 -8.68 25.78 67.14
C ARG A 240 -9.63 26.98 67.18
N ALA A 241 -10.15 27.42 66.04
CA ALA A 241 -11.21 28.43 65.95
C ALA A 241 -12.52 27.91 66.55
N ASN A 242 -12.91 26.66 66.23
CA ASN A 242 -14.08 26.01 66.81
C ASN A 242 -13.93 25.71 68.33
N SER A 243 -12.70 25.43 68.78
CA SER A 243 -12.38 25.24 70.20
C SER A 243 -12.48 26.54 71.02
N LYS A 244 -12.14 27.69 70.41
CA LYS A 244 -12.30 29.02 71.05
C LYS A 244 -13.74 29.48 71.12
N THR A 245 -14.59 29.06 70.17
CA THR A 245 -16.05 29.33 70.24
C THR A 245 -16.78 28.45 71.26
N SER A 246 -16.18 27.35 71.73
CA SER A 246 -16.80 26.44 72.70
C SER A 246 -16.69 26.88 74.16
N LEU A 247 -15.85 27.87 74.50
CA LEU A 247 -15.67 28.33 75.89
C LEU A 247 -16.62 29.47 76.32
N ASN A 248 -17.48 29.97 75.42
CA ASN A 248 -18.40 31.08 75.70
C ASN A 248 -19.89 30.69 75.81
N ARG A 249 -20.22 29.41 76.00
CA ARG A 249 -21.62 28.98 76.24
C ARG A 249 -21.75 28.06 77.46
N THR A 250 -21.46 28.60 78.63
CA THR A 250 -22.04 28.10 79.88
C THR A 250 -23.13 29.08 80.30
N GLY A 251 -24.39 28.75 80.03
CA GLY A 251 -25.53 29.55 80.44
C GLY A 251 -26.85 29.00 79.92
N THR A 252 -27.61 28.40 80.83
CA THR A 252 -29.08 28.18 80.81
C THR A 252 -29.68 27.07 79.92
N SER A 253 -29.75 25.86 80.49
CA SER A 253 -30.97 25.18 81.02
C SER A 253 -32.27 25.13 80.19
N MET A 254 -32.66 23.88 79.88
CA MET A 254 -34.00 23.25 79.97
C MET A 254 -35.11 23.64 78.96
N SER A 255 -35.52 22.67 78.12
CA SER A 255 -36.80 21.92 78.27
C SER A 255 -37.37 21.30 76.98
N LYS A 256 -37.79 20.03 77.11
CA LYS A 256 -38.95 19.34 76.49
C LYS A 256 -38.92 18.82 75.03
N SER A 257 -38.73 17.49 74.95
CA SER A 257 -39.63 16.45 74.41
C SER A 257 -40.65 16.78 73.30
N GLY A 258 -40.66 15.95 72.24
CA GLY A 258 -41.80 15.71 71.34
C GLY A 258 -41.37 15.12 69.97
N THR A 259 -41.36 13.80 69.76
CA THR A 259 -42.38 12.95 69.08
C THR A 259 -42.34 12.91 67.53
N LEU A 260 -42.16 11.67 67.01
CA LEU A 260 -42.74 11.03 65.80
C LEU A 260 -42.29 11.36 64.34
N GLN A 261 -42.20 10.23 63.60
CA GLN A 261 -42.50 9.99 62.15
C GLN A 261 -41.34 10.20 61.14
N GLN A 262 -40.72 9.20 60.48
CA GLN A 262 -41.10 8.03 59.64
C GLN A 262 -40.76 8.29 58.15
N GLN A 263 -40.15 7.28 57.49
CA GLN A 263 -40.08 6.91 56.04
C GLN A 263 -38.63 6.80 55.51
N ARG A 264 -38.09 5.62 55.18
CA ARG A 264 -38.33 4.60 54.10
C ARG A 264 -37.25 4.68 52.98
N THR A 265 -36.27 3.75 53.05
CA THR A 265 -35.77 2.78 52.00
C THR A 265 -35.52 3.19 50.52
N PRO A 266 -34.77 2.41 49.68
CA PRO A 266 -33.55 1.59 49.91
C PRO A 266 -32.54 1.50 48.70
N SER A 267 -31.43 0.76 48.90
CA SER A 267 -30.70 -0.15 47.97
C SER A 267 -30.08 0.30 46.64
N ARG A 268 -28.77 0.02 46.46
CA ARG A 268 -28.19 -0.98 45.52
C ARG A 268 -26.67 -0.76 45.32
N GLN A 269 -25.87 -1.79 45.56
CA GLN A 269 -24.57 -2.00 44.92
C GLN A 269 -24.61 -3.38 44.26
N ARG A 270 -24.29 -3.41 42.97
CA ARG A 270 -24.06 -4.61 42.15
C ARG A 270 -22.76 -4.31 41.40
N GLU A 271 -21.71 -5.03 41.74
CA GLU A 271 -20.46 -5.06 41.01
C GLU A 271 -20.62 -6.06 39.85
N GLU A 272 -20.20 -5.66 38.65
CA GLU A 272 -19.95 -6.54 37.51
C GLU A 272 -18.45 -6.43 37.21
N GLU A 273 -17.77 -7.57 37.30
CA GLU A 273 -16.40 -7.80 36.83
C GLU A 273 -16.47 -8.06 35.31
N VAL A 274 -15.52 -7.50 34.56
CA VAL A 274 -15.34 -7.78 33.12
C VAL A 274 -14.04 -8.56 32.98
N GLU A 275 -14.14 -9.71 32.32
CA GLU A 275 -13.05 -10.62 31.94
C GLU A 275 -12.24 -10.01 30.78
N ASP A 276 -10.92 -9.98 30.93
CA ASP A 276 -9.96 -9.72 29.84
C ASP A 276 -9.69 -11.03 29.10
N ASP A 277 -9.95 -11.04 27.79
CA ASP A 277 -9.61 -12.11 26.84
C ASP A 277 -8.47 -11.56 25.96
N ASP A 278 -7.23 -11.95 26.29
CA ASP A 278 -6.04 -11.70 25.47
C ASP A 278 -5.83 -12.90 24.53
N ASP A 279 -6.29 -12.77 23.29
CA ASP A 279 -5.92 -13.66 22.18
C ASP A 279 -4.67 -13.10 21.48
N GLU A 280 -3.51 -13.69 21.80
CA GLU A 280 -2.28 -13.57 21.00
C GLU A 280 -2.36 -14.53 19.80
N GLU A 281 -2.46 -14.00 18.58
CA GLU A 281 -2.28 -14.78 17.35
C GLU A 281 -1.14 -14.22 16.48
N GLU A 282 -0.14 -15.11 16.35
CA GLU A 282 0.61 -15.49 15.14
C GLU A 282 1.69 -14.55 14.59
N ASP A 283 2.92 -14.84 15.03
CA ASP A 283 4.16 -14.65 14.27
C ASP A 283 4.15 -15.56 13.02
N GLU A 284 4.00 -14.98 11.82
CA GLU A 284 4.34 -15.64 10.55
C GLU A 284 5.58 -14.98 9.91
N ASP A 285 6.72 -15.64 10.12
CA ASP A 285 7.83 -15.87 9.21
C ASP A 285 8.28 -14.71 8.29
N GLU A 286 9.31 -14.00 8.76
CA GLU A 286 10.24 -13.23 7.93
C GLU A 286 11.26 -14.17 7.26
N GLU A 287 10.98 -14.63 6.03
CA GLU A 287 12.05 -14.98 5.09
C GLU A 287 12.46 -13.71 4.32
N GLU A 288 13.37 -12.94 4.91
CA GLU A 288 14.19 -11.97 4.17
C GLU A 288 15.30 -12.73 3.41
N GLU A 289 15.06 -13.08 2.14
CA GLU A 289 16.16 -13.32 1.19
C GLU A 289 16.69 -11.95 0.73
N ASP A 290 17.63 -11.44 1.52
CA ASP A 290 18.45 -10.27 1.24
C ASP A 290 19.63 -10.71 0.35
N ASP A 291 19.37 -10.99 -0.93
CA ASP A 291 20.44 -11.21 -1.93
C ASP A 291 20.88 -9.85 -2.50
N LEU A 292 21.58 -9.08 -1.67
CA LEU A 292 22.35 -7.92 -2.10
C LEU A 292 23.60 -8.40 -2.84
N GLU A 293 23.59 -8.23 -4.15
CA GLU A 293 24.76 -8.34 -5.02
C GLU A 293 25.93 -7.51 -4.47
N GLU A 294 26.97 -8.18 -3.99
CA GLU A 294 28.28 -7.57 -3.76
C GLU A 294 28.96 -7.40 -5.13
N VAL A 295 28.88 -6.19 -5.68
CA VAL A 295 29.72 -5.73 -6.78
C VAL A 295 30.77 -4.78 -6.22
N THR A 296 31.97 -4.85 -6.83
CA THR A 296 33.18 -4.01 -6.73
C THR A 296 34.29 -4.62 -5.87
N ASP A 297 35.57 -4.69 -6.28
CA ASP A 297 36.23 -4.20 -7.49
C ASP A 297 37.62 -4.88 -7.61
N ASP A 298 38.01 -5.13 -8.85
CA ASP A 298 39.34 -4.94 -9.48
C ASP A 298 40.70 -5.41 -8.88
N GLU A 299 41.56 -5.77 -9.85
CA GLU A 299 43.04 -5.79 -9.89
C GLU A 299 43.82 -6.97 -9.23
N ASN A 300 44.20 -7.96 -10.08
CA ASN A 300 45.58 -8.11 -10.61
C ASN A 300 45.68 -9.20 -11.70
#